data_AF-A0A820T376-F1
#
_entry.id   AF-A0A820T376-F1
#
_cell.length_a   1.000
_cell.length_b   1.000
_cell.length_c   1.000
_cell.angle_alpha   90.00
_cell.angle_beta   90.00
_cell.angle_gamma   90.00
#
_symmetry.space_group_name_H-M   'P 1'
#
loop_
_entity.id
_entity.type
_entity.pdbx_description
1 polymer ?
#
loop_
_entity_poly.entity_id
_entity_poly.type
_entity_poly.pdbx_seq_one_letter_code
_entity_poly.pdbx_strand_id
1 'polypeptide(L)' 'MPKKDYGQCLVCDDVAIGINFGAPTCMPCKAFFRRNAVKLA' A
#
# COMPACT_ATOMS: atom_id res chain seq x y z
N MET A 1 16.89 -3.66 -13.31
CA MET A 1 15.86 -2.59 -13.25
C MET A 1 16.03 -1.86 -11.92
N PRO A 2 16.26 -0.54 -11.90
CA PRO A 2 16.29 0.19 -10.64
C PRO A 2 14.90 0.09 -9.99
N LYS A 3 14.83 -0.53 -8.82
CA LYS A 3 13.60 -0.53 -8.02
C LYS A 3 13.35 0.90 -7.60
N LYS A 4 12.20 1.46 -8.00
CA LYS A 4 11.74 2.74 -7.46
C LYS A 4 11.53 2.54 -5.97
N ASP A 5 12.24 3.32 -5.16
CA ASP A 5 12.05 3.29 -3.71
C ASP A 5 10.79 4.09 -3.38
N TYR A 6 9.77 3.40 -2.86
CA TYR A 6 8.53 4.02 -2.42
C TYR A 6 8.54 4.29 -0.91
N GLY A 7 9.66 4.05 -0.24
CA GLY A 7 9.83 4.21 1.21
C GLY A 7 9.15 3.10 2.01
N GLN A 8 8.65 3.49 3.18
CA GLN A 8 7.96 2.61 4.12
C GLN A 8 6.43 2.70 3.93
N CYS A 9 5.75 1.60 4.24
CA CYS A 9 4.30 1.52 4.27
C CYS A 9 3.76 2.40 5.40
N LEU A 10 2.90 3.37 5.09
CA LEU A 10 2.31 4.26 6.10
C LEU A 10 1.40 3.55 7.13
N VAL A 11 1.12 2.27 6.95
CA VAL A 11 0.22 1.49 7.82
C VAL A 11 0.99 0.62 8.82
N CYS A 12 2.14 0.07 8.42
CA CYS A 12 2.87 -0.93 9.23
C CYS A 12 4.39 -0.86 9.11
N ASP A 13 4.93 0.19 8.46
CA ASP A 13 6.36 0.47 8.29
C ASP A 13 7.19 -0.57 7.51
N ASP A 14 6.56 -1.61 6.97
CA ASP A 14 7.19 -2.56 6.03
C ASP A 14 7.51 -1.90 4.68
N VAL A 15 8.32 -2.53 3.84
CA VAL A 15 8.76 -1.97 2.56
C VAL A 15 7.57 -1.70 1.64
N ALA A 16 7.38 -0.42 1.26
CA ALA A 16 6.36 -0.05 0.32
C ALA A 16 6.72 -0.55 -1.08
N ILE A 17 5.75 -1.19 -1.74
CA ILE A 17 5.93 -1.72 -3.11
C ILE A 17 5.48 -0.71 -4.18
N GLY A 18 4.87 0.40 -3.74
CA GLY A 18 4.22 1.37 -4.60
C GLY A 18 3.28 2.29 -3.83
N ILE A 19 2.75 3.28 -4.53
CA ILE A 19 1.59 4.06 -4.08
C ILE A 19 0.33 3.24 -4.42
N ASN A 20 -0.40 2.78 -3.40
CA ASN A 20 -1.71 2.13 -3.57
C ASN A 20 -2.77 2.93 -2.82
N PHE A 21 -3.91 3.17 -3.46
CA PHE A 21 -5.03 3.93 -2.86
C PHE A 21 -4.61 5.32 -2.32
N GLY A 22 -3.65 5.97 -2.98
CA GLY A 22 -3.15 7.30 -2.62
C GLY A 22 -2.03 7.33 -1.57
N ALA A 23 -1.60 6.19 -1.03
CA ALA A 23 -0.56 6.12 -0.01
C ALA A 23 0.52 5.06 -0.33
N PRO A 24 1.81 5.29 0.03
CA PRO A 24 2.83 4.26 -0.04
C PRO A 24 2.49 3.12 0.92
N THR A 25 2.37 1.91 0.37
CA THR A 25 1.90 0.73 1.12
C THR A 25 2.59 -0.54 0.65
N CYS A 26 2.75 -1.49 1.57
CA CYS A 26 3.23 -2.84 1.30
C CYS A 26 2.14 -3.73 0.67
N MET A 27 2.52 -4.90 0.15
CA MET A 27 1.59 -5.82 -0.51
C MET A 27 0.45 -6.31 0.42
N PRO A 28 0.71 -6.70 1.69
CA PRO A 28 -0.36 -7.09 2.62
C PRO A 28 -1.37 -5.99 2.91
N CYS A 29 -0.92 -4.76 3.20
CA CYS A 29 -1.80 -3.63 3.49
C CYS A 29 -2.66 -3.24 2.28
N LYS A 30 -2.10 -3.26 1.07
CA LYS A 30 -2.86 -3.11 -0.17
C LYS A 30 -3.99 -4.15 -0.28
N ALA A 31 -3.68 -5.42 -0.04
CA ALA A 31 -4.67 -6.51 -0.13
C ALA A 31 -5.72 -6.44 0.99
N PHE A 32 -5.31 -6.04 2.19
CA PHE A 32 -6.21 -5.78 3.31
C PHE A 32 -7.20 -4.67 2.99
N PHE A 33 -6.72 -3.52 2.52
CA PHE A 33 -7.55 -2.38 2.18
C PHE A 33 -8.57 -2.74 1.09
N ARG A 34 -8.14 -3.40 -0.01
CA ARG A 34 -9.06 -3.81 -1.08
C ARG A 34 -10.18 -4.74 -0.62
N ARG A 35 -9.95 -5.58 0.41
CA ARG A 35 -10.94 -6.53 0.94
C ARG A 35 -11.92 -5.88 1.92
N ASN A 36 -11.48 -4.84 2.65
CA ASN A 36 -12.22 -4.27 3.77
C ASN A 36 -12.71 -2.83 3.52
N ALA A 37 -12.25 -2.18 2.45
CA ALA A 37 -12.75 -0.86 2.08
C ALA A 37 -14.23 -0.97 1.71
N VAL A 38 -15.08 -0.29 2.49
CA VAL A 38 -16.50 -0.15 2.20
C VAL A 38 -16.64 0.66 0.92
N LYS A 39 -17.32 0.11 -0.09
CA LYS A 39 -17.77 0.91 -1.22
C LYS A 39 -18.87 1.83 -0.72
N LEU A 40 -18.61 3.13 -0.67
CA LEU A 40 -19.68 4.11 -0.60
C LEU A 40 -20.49 3.96 -1.89
N ALA A 41 -21.75 3.52 -1.75
CA ALA A 41 -22.70 3.40 -2.84
C ALA A 41 -23.25 4.77 -3.24
#